data_AF-A0A934TFH7-F1
#
_entry.id   AF-A0A934TFH7-F1
#
_cell.length_a   1.000
_cell.length_b   1.000
_cell.length_c   1.000
_cell.angle_alpha   90.00
_cell.angle_beta   90.00
_cell.angle_gamma   90.00
#
_symmetry.space_group_name_H-M   'P 1'
#
loop_
_entity.id
_entity.type
_entity.pdbx_description
1 polymer ?
#
loop_
_entity_poly.entity_id
_entity_poly.type
_entity_poly.pdbx_seq_one_letter_code
_entity_poly.pdbx_strand_id
1 'polypeptide(L)'
;MKTGYSHSMCRFVLSVVLLLPFLSFVSGQNLKINIKAPETVFVGEQFRVDYVVESESEVREPIIIKNMEDFSILYGPSVSSSAVVGFKNGKRIVTYTTTSSYYLEARKEGKYTLPKAEIIYRGKKYKSDVYKLEVRSVKKVADEVDAFVKTIVSRSSVNLSDTLMLTYRLYTTKDIERVINADFPDIDGFYTTNITRSRQSFQDETIDGKVYKVVDLRVLILQPRRVGQMIIPEGQISVQYSTPTGRKVRDMWGDVYNETIKSDKTLNIDSVIIRVQDLKAI
;
A
#
# COMPACT_ATOMS: atom_id res chain seq x y z
N MET A 1 -60.14 -80.90 -43.98
CA MET A 1 -58.90 -80.54 -44.70
C MET A 1 -57.95 -79.85 -43.73
N LYS A 2 -56.74 -80.44 -43.58
CA LYS A 2 -55.47 -79.90 -43.06
C LYS A 2 -55.47 -79.33 -41.62
N THR A 3 -55.15 -80.17 -40.63
CA THR A 3 -53.80 -80.47 -40.06
C THR A 3 -53.20 -79.33 -39.24
N GLY A 4 -53.07 -79.54 -37.93
CA GLY A 4 -52.35 -78.65 -37.02
C GLY A 4 -50.83 -78.76 -37.11
N TYR A 5 -50.15 -77.89 -36.37
CA TYR A 5 -48.79 -78.12 -35.89
C TYR A 5 -48.65 -77.53 -34.47
N SER A 6 -48.08 -78.36 -33.62
CA SER A 6 -47.73 -78.14 -32.23
C SER A 6 -46.24 -77.78 -32.11
N HIS A 7 -45.89 -77.30 -30.92
CA HIS A 7 -44.57 -77.30 -30.26
C HIS A 7 -43.49 -76.27 -30.67
N SER A 8 -43.23 -75.41 -29.68
CA SER A 8 -41.94 -75.32 -28.95
C SER A 8 -40.84 -74.39 -29.48
N MET A 9 -40.40 -73.54 -28.54
CA MET A 9 -39.02 -73.15 -28.23
C MET A 9 -38.38 -71.90 -28.86
N CYS A 10 -37.53 -71.28 -28.02
CA CYS A 10 -36.59 -70.17 -28.23
C CYS A 10 -37.23 -68.77 -28.31
N ARG A 11 -36.98 -67.79 -27.45
CA ARG A 11 -35.81 -67.48 -26.60
C ARG A 11 -36.21 -66.31 -25.68
N PHE A 12 -35.78 -66.36 -24.42
CA PHE A 12 -35.47 -65.21 -23.56
C PHE A 12 -36.27 -63.91 -23.77
N VAL A 13 -37.33 -63.69 -22.99
CA VAL A 13 -37.65 -62.32 -22.53
C VAL A 13 -37.56 -62.35 -21.02
N LEU A 14 -36.31 -62.27 -20.57
CA LEU A 14 -35.92 -62.15 -19.18
C LEU A 14 -36.56 -60.87 -18.62
N SER A 15 -37.25 -61.03 -17.50
CA SER A 15 -37.41 -60.03 -16.44
C SER A 15 -36.37 -58.91 -16.48
N VAL A 16 -36.77 -57.72 -16.94
CA VAL A 16 -36.09 -56.46 -16.60
C VAL A 16 -37.04 -55.68 -15.74
N VAL A 17 -36.92 -55.97 -14.44
CA VAL A 17 -37.41 -55.15 -13.35
C VAL A 17 -37.05 -53.70 -13.63
N LEU A 18 -38.08 -52.88 -13.50
CA LEU A 18 -38.08 -51.43 -13.42
C LEU A 18 -36.98 -50.93 -12.47
N LEU A 19 -35.78 -50.74 -13.01
CA LEU A 19 -34.66 -50.07 -12.37
C LEU A 19 -34.36 -48.85 -13.23
N LEU A 20 -35.31 -47.89 -13.23
CA LEU A 20 -34.99 -46.52 -13.61
C LEU A 20 -33.81 -46.14 -12.73
N PRO A 21 -32.60 -45.88 -13.29
CA PRO A 21 -31.56 -45.29 -12.48
C PRO A 21 -32.15 -43.97 -12.03
N PHE A 22 -32.26 -43.80 -10.71
CA PHE A 22 -32.33 -42.49 -10.09
C PHE A 22 -31.17 -41.70 -10.71
N LEU A 23 -31.46 -40.93 -11.77
CA LEU A 23 -30.56 -39.90 -12.26
C LEU A 23 -30.47 -38.96 -11.08
N SER A 24 -29.48 -39.21 -10.22
CA SER A 24 -29.05 -38.27 -9.23
C SER A 24 -28.58 -37.08 -10.04
N PHE A 25 -29.47 -36.11 -10.21
CA PHE A 25 -29.09 -34.76 -10.59
C PHE A 25 -28.10 -34.32 -9.52
N VAL A 26 -26.82 -34.54 -9.77
CA VAL A 26 -25.75 -33.84 -9.09
C VAL A 26 -25.86 -32.42 -9.62
N SER A 27 -26.80 -31.64 -9.07
CA SER A 27 -26.72 -30.19 -9.15
C SER A 27 -25.37 -29.83 -8.56
N GLY A 28 -24.47 -29.28 -9.39
CA GLY A 28 -23.18 -28.78 -8.95
C GLY A 28 -23.40 -27.77 -7.83
N GLN A 29 -23.05 -28.17 -6.61
CA GLN A 29 -23.24 -27.38 -5.40
C GLN A 29 -22.10 -26.37 -5.31
N ASN A 30 -22.33 -25.18 -5.86
CA ASN A 30 -21.33 -24.11 -5.85
C ASN A 30 -21.43 -23.34 -4.54
N LEU A 31 -20.67 -23.77 -3.53
CA LEU A 31 -20.31 -22.92 -2.39
C LEU A 31 -18.93 -22.35 -2.65
N LYS A 32 -18.79 -21.02 -2.58
CA LYS A 32 -17.51 -20.33 -2.75
C LYS A 32 -17.17 -19.58 -1.49
N ILE A 33 -15.93 -19.74 -1.02
CA ILE A 33 -15.39 -19.01 0.13
C ILE A 33 -14.25 -18.13 -0.38
N ASN A 34 -14.35 -16.83 -0.17
CA ASN A 34 -13.34 -15.86 -0.57
C ASN A 34 -12.85 -15.07 0.65
N ILE A 35 -11.55 -14.85 0.74
CA ILE A 35 -10.93 -13.98 1.73
C ILE A 35 -10.63 -12.65 1.05
N LYS A 36 -11.20 -11.57 1.54
CA LYS A 36 -10.88 -10.21 1.10
C LYS A 36 -10.10 -9.51 2.22
N ALA A 37 -8.86 -9.17 1.91
CA ALA A 37 -7.98 -8.40 2.78
C ALA A 37 -7.04 -7.56 1.91
N PRO A 38 -6.31 -6.60 2.50
CA PRO A 38 -5.12 -6.03 1.87
C PRO A 38 -4.03 -7.08 1.60
N GLU A 39 -3.29 -6.93 0.51
CA GLU A 39 -2.09 -7.75 0.24
C GLU A 39 -0.87 -7.28 1.03
N THR A 40 -0.86 -6.02 1.45
CA THR A 40 0.21 -5.42 2.27
C THR A 40 -0.39 -4.50 3.33
N VAL A 41 0.17 -4.54 4.54
CA VAL A 41 -0.17 -3.67 5.69
C VAL A 41 1.10 -3.22 6.40
N PHE A 42 0.98 -2.20 7.26
CA PHE A 42 2.09 -1.65 8.02
C PHE A 42 2.00 -2.02 9.50
N VAL A 43 3.15 -2.12 10.17
CA VAL A 43 3.17 -2.36 11.62
C VAL A 43 2.41 -1.24 12.35
N GLY A 44 1.46 -1.62 13.21
CA GLY A 44 0.55 -0.71 13.91
C GLY A 44 -0.66 -0.26 13.08
N GLU A 45 -0.78 -0.66 11.82
CA GLU A 45 -1.94 -0.36 10.99
C GLU A 45 -3.13 -1.25 11.37
N GLN A 46 -4.31 -0.63 11.50
CA GLN A 46 -5.59 -1.33 11.60
C GLN A 46 -6.16 -1.62 10.21
N PHE A 47 -6.50 -2.88 9.93
CA PHE A 47 -7.05 -3.29 8.64
C PHE A 47 -8.22 -4.29 8.80
N ARG A 48 -9.08 -4.37 7.78
CA ARG A 48 -10.25 -5.26 7.77
C ARG A 48 -9.97 -6.53 6.96
N VAL A 49 -10.39 -7.67 7.49
CA VAL A 49 -10.39 -8.97 6.82
C VAL A 49 -11.82 -9.48 6.75
N ASP A 50 -12.29 -9.77 5.54
CA ASP A 50 -13.62 -10.30 5.28
C ASP A 50 -13.56 -11.73 4.75
N TYR A 51 -14.21 -12.63 5.46
CA TYR A 51 -14.48 -13.99 4.98
C TYR A 51 -15.88 -14.03 4.39
N VAL A 52 -15.94 -14.14 3.06
CA VAL A 52 -17.18 -14.06 2.28
C VAL A 52 -17.57 -15.46 1.82
N VAL A 53 -18.74 -15.93 2.26
CA VAL A 53 -19.33 -17.19 1.83
C VAL A 53 -20.48 -16.88 0.88
N GLU A 54 -20.40 -17.39 -0.35
CA GLU A 54 -21.46 -17.33 -1.35
C GLU A 54 -22.06 -18.73 -1.54
N SER A 55 -23.37 -18.87 -1.37
CA SER A 55 -24.09 -20.15 -1.42
C SER A 55 -25.53 -20.02 -1.94
N GLU A 56 -26.11 -21.13 -2.41
CA GLU A 56 -27.50 -21.19 -2.90
C GLU A 56 -28.55 -21.32 -1.78
N SER A 57 -28.12 -21.61 -0.55
CA SER A 57 -28.98 -21.53 0.63
C SER A 57 -28.27 -20.82 1.77
N GLU A 58 -29.07 -20.23 2.66
CA GLU A 58 -28.59 -19.43 3.79
C GLU A 58 -27.61 -20.21 4.67
N VAL A 59 -26.50 -19.55 5.02
CA VAL A 59 -25.50 -20.01 5.96
C VAL A 59 -25.47 -19.00 7.10
N ARG A 60 -25.90 -19.44 8.29
CA ARG A 60 -26.02 -18.58 9.48
C ARG A 60 -24.83 -18.65 10.42
N GLU A 61 -24.06 -19.73 10.34
CA GLU A 61 -22.88 -19.91 11.19
C GLU A 61 -21.75 -18.98 10.71
N PRO A 62 -21.26 -18.08 11.57
CA PRO A 62 -20.15 -17.22 11.20
C PRO A 62 -18.85 -18.00 11.14
N ILE A 63 -17.93 -17.55 10.29
CA ILE A 63 -16.58 -18.11 10.26
C ILE A 63 -15.83 -17.57 11.47
N ILE A 64 -15.62 -18.44 12.45
CA ILE A 64 -14.82 -18.15 13.65
C ILE A 64 -13.40 -18.66 13.41
N ILE A 65 -12.45 -17.75 13.47
CA ILE A 65 -11.05 -18.09 13.25
C ILE A 65 -10.34 -18.28 14.56
N LYS A 66 -9.75 -19.46 14.72
CA LYS A 66 -8.85 -19.80 15.81
C LYS A 66 -7.43 -19.69 15.26
N ASN A 67 -6.54 -19.00 15.97
CA ASN A 67 -5.12 -18.77 15.65
C ASN A 67 -4.86 -17.57 14.72
N MET A 68 -4.92 -16.35 15.30
CA MET A 68 -4.37 -15.13 14.72
C MET A 68 -3.22 -14.59 15.57
N GLU A 69 -2.31 -15.45 16.04
CA GLU A 69 -1.29 -15.07 17.03
C GLU A 69 -0.36 -13.93 16.55
N ASP A 70 -0.21 -13.78 15.23
CA ASP A 70 0.58 -12.72 14.61
C ASP A 70 -0.14 -11.35 14.54
N PHE A 71 -1.45 -11.30 14.82
CA PHE A 71 -2.29 -10.10 14.71
C PHE A 71 -3.10 -9.84 15.99
N SER A 72 -3.26 -8.58 16.38
CA SER A 72 -4.27 -8.23 17.40
C SER A 72 -5.65 -8.26 16.76
N ILE A 73 -6.60 -9.02 17.31
CA ILE A 73 -8.01 -8.85 16.95
C ILE A 73 -8.55 -7.66 17.74
N LEU A 74 -8.82 -6.55 17.07
CA LEU A 74 -9.39 -5.35 17.68
C LEU A 74 -10.91 -5.45 17.77
N TYR A 75 -11.55 -6.04 16.76
CA TYR A 75 -13.00 -6.20 16.69
C TYR A 75 -13.41 -7.35 15.76
N GLY A 76 -14.52 -8.01 16.08
CA GLY A 76 -15.15 -9.05 15.25
C GLY A 76 -15.17 -10.45 15.88
N PRO A 77 -15.83 -11.43 15.22
CA PRO A 77 -16.47 -11.29 13.92
C PRO A 77 -17.74 -10.44 13.97
N SER A 78 -17.82 -9.45 13.09
CA SER A 78 -19.10 -8.82 12.75
C SER A 78 -19.69 -9.56 11.56
N VAL A 79 -20.97 -9.92 11.64
CA VAL A 79 -21.61 -10.81 10.65
C VAL A 79 -22.68 -10.04 9.91
N SER A 80 -22.61 -10.06 8.58
CA SER A 80 -23.67 -9.51 7.72
C SER A 80 -24.08 -10.56 6.71
N SER A 81 -25.39 -10.71 6.49
CA SER A 81 -25.93 -11.60 5.48
C SER A 81 -26.81 -10.84 4.51
N SER A 82 -26.77 -11.21 3.23
CA SER A 82 -27.62 -10.67 2.17
C SER A 82 -28.09 -11.79 1.25
N ALA A 83 -29.19 -11.55 0.54
CA ALA A 83 -29.73 -12.46 -0.45
C ALA A 83 -30.02 -11.67 -1.74
N VAL A 84 -29.43 -12.10 -2.85
CA VAL A 84 -29.65 -11.50 -4.17
C VAL A 84 -30.42 -12.49 -5.02
N VAL A 85 -31.57 -12.05 -5.54
CA VAL A 85 -32.38 -12.83 -6.49
C VAL A 85 -31.90 -12.51 -7.89
N GLY A 86 -31.52 -13.54 -8.64
CA GLY A 86 -31.14 -13.47 -10.04
C GLY A 86 -31.91 -14.45 -10.92
N PHE A 87 -31.69 -14.34 -12.22
CA PHE A 87 -32.25 -15.26 -13.22
C PHE A 87 -31.13 -15.81 -14.08
N LYS A 88 -31.06 -17.13 -14.24
CA LYS A 88 -30.09 -17.79 -15.14
C LYS A 88 -30.86 -18.78 -16.00
N ASN A 89 -30.78 -18.62 -17.32
CA ASN A 89 -31.52 -19.44 -18.30
C ASN A 89 -33.03 -19.52 -17.99
N GLY A 90 -33.63 -18.38 -17.62
CA GLY A 90 -35.06 -18.28 -17.28
C GLY A 90 -35.47 -18.89 -15.92
N LYS A 91 -34.55 -19.52 -15.17
CA LYS A 91 -34.82 -20.04 -13.82
C LYS A 91 -34.40 -19.04 -12.76
N ARG A 92 -35.24 -18.85 -11.74
CA ARG A 92 -34.95 -18.04 -10.55
C ARG A 92 -33.83 -18.70 -9.74
N ILE A 93 -32.77 -17.96 -9.43
CA ILE A 93 -31.66 -18.37 -8.58
C ILE A 93 -31.55 -17.37 -7.43
N VAL A 94 -31.33 -17.84 -6.21
CA VAL A 94 -31.09 -16.98 -5.04
C VAL A 94 -29.67 -17.25 -4.57
N THR A 95 -28.84 -16.21 -4.53
CA THR A 95 -27.49 -16.26 -3.98
C THR A 95 -27.49 -15.61 -2.62
N TYR A 96 -27.17 -16.38 -1.58
CA TYR A 96 -26.95 -15.90 -0.23
C TYR A 96 -25.46 -15.58 -0.06
N THR A 97 -25.18 -14.40 0.48
CA THR A 97 -23.81 -13.98 0.82
C THR A 97 -23.75 -13.69 2.31
N THR A 98 -22.88 -14.40 3.02
CA THR A 98 -22.60 -14.16 4.44
C THR A 98 -21.15 -13.73 4.58
N THR A 99 -20.93 -12.55 5.16
CA THR A 99 -19.60 -11.97 5.39
C THR A 99 -19.32 -11.92 6.87
N SER A 100 -18.23 -12.57 7.30
CA SER A 100 -17.67 -12.47 8.64
C SER A 100 -16.46 -11.54 8.61
N SER A 101 -16.56 -10.38 9.26
CA SER A 101 -15.58 -9.29 9.21
C SER A 101 -14.80 -9.16 10.52
N TYR A 102 -13.49 -9.03 10.41
CA TYR A 102 -12.57 -8.79 11.52
C TYR A 102 -11.77 -7.52 11.28
N TYR A 103 -11.54 -6.72 12.32
CA TYR A 103 -10.55 -5.66 12.32
C TYR A 103 -9.34 -6.11 13.10
N LEU A 104 -8.19 -6.08 12.43
CA LEU A 104 -6.93 -6.60 12.92
C LEU A 104 -5.89 -5.48 12.97
N GLU A 105 -4.89 -5.64 13.83
CA GLU A 105 -3.70 -4.79 13.87
C GLU A 105 -2.44 -5.65 13.68
N ALA A 106 -1.56 -5.22 12.79
CA ALA A 106 -0.30 -5.92 12.53
C ALA A 106 0.78 -5.57 13.56
N ARG A 107 1.34 -6.58 14.25
CA ARG A 107 2.30 -6.37 15.34
C ARG A 107 3.76 -6.37 14.90
N LYS A 108 4.10 -7.17 13.90
CA LYS A 108 5.50 -7.42 13.50
C LYS A 108 5.62 -7.53 11.98
N GLU A 109 6.74 -7.05 11.45
CA GLU A 109 7.09 -7.20 10.05
C GLU A 109 7.24 -8.68 9.67
N GLY A 110 6.84 -9.03 8.45
CA GLY A 110 6.95 -10.41 7.96
C GLY A 110 5.96 -10.75 6.86
N LYS A 111 6.05 -11.98 6.35
CA LYS A 111 5.07 -12.54 5.41
C LYS A 111 4.21 -13.53 6.15
N TYR A 112 2.91 -13.26 6.19
CA TYR A 112 1.93 -14.03 6.93
C TYR A 112 0.93 -14.70 6.00
N THR A 113 0.30 -15.75 6.51
CA THR A 113 -0.78 -16.44 5.84
C THR A 113 -2.01 -16.36 6.73
N LEU A 114 -3.10 -15.80 6.22
CA LEU A 114 -4.34 -15.73 6.96
C LEU A 114 -4.91 -17.14 7.15
N PRO A 115 -5.52 -17.44 8.32
CA PRO A 115 -6.11 -18.74 8.57
C PRO A 115 -7.20 -19.07 7.53
N LYS A 116 -7.19 -20.31 7.04
CA LYS A 116 -8.20 -20.76 6.10
C LYS A 116 -9.56 -20.80 6.78
N ALA A 117 -10.58 -20.27 6.10
CA ALA A 117 -11.94 -20.49 6.51
C ALA A 117 -12.37 -21.93 6.24
N GLU A 118 -13.13 -22.49 7.17
CA GLU A 118 -13.68 -23.83 7.06
C GLU A 118 -15.15 -23.82 7.47
N ILE A 119 -16.00 -24.44 6.66
CA ILE A 119 -17.43 -24.54 6.96
C ILE A 119 -18.00 -25.90 6.55
N ILE A 120 -18.97 -26.38 7.31
CA ILE A 120 -19.76 -27.55 6.96
C ILE A 120 -21.06 -27.06 6.31
N TYR A 121 -21.26 -27.40 5.05
CA TYR A 121 -22.45 -27.06 4.29
C TYR A 121 -23.08 -28.32 3.72
N ARG A 122 -24.33 -28.59 4.11
CA ARG A 122 -25.09 -29.79 3.73
C ARG A 122 -24.30 -31.10 3.94
N GLY A 123 -23.59 -31.20 5.07
CA GLY A 123 -22.79 -32.37 5.45
C GLY A 123 -21.42 -32.48 4.76
N LYS A 124 -21.06 -31.56 3.86
CA LYS A 124 -19.74 -31.50 3.22
C LYS A 124 -18.91 -30.36 3.79
N LYS A 125 -17.61 -30.61 3.97
CA LYS A 125 -16.64 -29.64 4.50
C LYS A 125 -15.98 -28.88 3.34
N TYR A 126 -16.10 -27.56 3.36
CA TYR A 126 -15.51 -26.64 2.38
C TYR A 126 -14.42 -25.81 3.05
N LYS A 127 -13.37 -25.48 2.30
CA LYS A 127 -12.25 -24.66 2.75
C LYS A 127 -11.99 -23.51 1.79
N SER A 128 -11.53 -22.38 2.31
CA SER A 128 -11.06 -21.28 1.48
C SER A 128 -9.67 -21.57 0.90
N ASP A 129 -9.33 -20.78 -0.11
CA ASP A 129 -7.96 -20.66 -0.60
C ASP A 129 -7.04 -20.02 0.45
N VAL A 130 -5.74 -20.18 0.23
CA VAL A 130 -4.69 -19.55 1.04
C VAL A 130 -4.62 -18.07 0.68
N TYR A 131 -4.72 -17.18 1.68
CA TYR A 131 -4.49 -15.75 1.49
C TYR A 131 -3.16 -15.35 2.14
N LYS A 132 -2.25 -14.76 1.37
CA LYS A 132 -0.95 -14.28 1.85
C LYS A 132 -0.98 -12.77 2.01
N LEU A 133 -0.39 -12.29 3.10
CA LEU A 133 -0.30 -10.88 3.45
C LEU A 133 1.15 -10.55 3.82
N GLU A 134 1.65 -9.39 3.40
CA GLU A 134 2.96 -8.87 3.83
C GLU A 134 2.78 -7.70 4.82
N VAL A 135 3.48 -7.76 5.96
CA VAL A 135 3.57 -6.65 6.91
C VAL A 135 4.92 -5.97 6.75
N ARG A 136 4.93 -4.67 6.48
CA ARG A 136 6.13 -3.83 6.35
C ARG A 136 6.19 -2.80 7.49
N SER A 137 7.38 -2.28 7.82
CA SER A 137 7.44 -1.07 8.65
C SER A 137 7.46 0.19 7.81
N VAL A 138 6.99 1.28 8.42
CA VAL A 138 7.07 2.64 7.86
C VAL A 138 8.51 3.07 7.63
N LYS A 139 9.45 2.66 8.51
CA LYS A 139 10.89 3.00 8.37
C LYS A 139 11.51 2.44 7.10
N LYS A 140 11.21 1.19 6.75
CA LYS A 140 11.73 0.55 5.53
C LYS A 140 11.34 1.29 4.24
N VAL A 141 10.20 1.99 4.24
CA VAL A 141 9.75 2.81 3.12
C VAL A 141 10.53 4.13 3.02
N ALA A 142 10.92 4.72 4.16
CA ALA A 142 11.73 5.95 4.21
C ALA A 142 13.17 5.71 3.74
N ASP A 143 13.73 4.55 4.04
CA ASP A 143 15.11 4.18 3.70
C ASP A 143 15.30 3.95 2.18
N GLU A 144 14.24 3.63 1.44
CA GLU A 144 14.29 3.54 -0.04
C GLU A 144 14.36 4.92 -0.73
N VAL A 145 14.06 6.00 -0.01
CA VAL A 145 14.11 7.36 -0.57
C VAL A 145 15.54 7.89 -0.46
N ASP A 146 16.20 8.11 -1.59
CA ASP A 146 17.50 8.76 -1.61
C ASP A 146 17.29 10.28 -1.68
N ALA A 147 17.77 10.97 -0.65
CA ALA A 147 17.63 12.40 -0.52
C ALA A 147 18.77 12.99 0.30
N PHE A 148 19.21 14.18 -0.09
CA PHE A 148 20.25 14.95 0.58
C PHE A 148 20.08 16.44 0.28
N VAL A 149 20.64 17.29 1.15
CA VAL A 149 20.65 18.75 0.96
C VAL A 149 22.07 19.18 0.63
N LYS A 150 22.24 20.00 -0.42
CA LYS A 150 23.52 20.63 -0.73
C LYS A 150 23.47 22.12 -0.40
N THR A 151 24.54 22.59 0.22
CA THR A 151 24.82 24.01 0.45
C THR A 151 25.60 24.55 -0.75
N ILE A 152 24.93 25.28 -1.64
CA ILE A 152 25.53 25.82 -2.87
C ILE A 152 25.80 27.30 -2.69
N VAL A 153 27.06 27.71 -2.85
CA VAL A 153 27.47 29.11 -2.81
C VAL A 153 27.87 29.57 -4.21
N SER A 154 27.46 30.77 -4.62
CA SER A 154 27.79 31.29 -5.95
C SER A 154 29.28 31.55 -6.14
N ARG A 155 29.99 31.83 -5.04
CA ARG A 155 31.45 32.02 -4.99
C ARG A 155 31.97 31.68 -3.60
N SER A 156 33.10 30.97 -3.55
CA SER A 156 33.80 30.61 -2.30
C SER A 156 34.75 31.70 -1.80
N SER A 157 35.04 32.70 -2.64
CA SER A 157 35.82 33.89 -2.30
C SER A 157 35.10 35.15 -2.78
N VAL A 158 34.97 36.17 -1.92
CA VAL A 158 34.23 37.40 -2.21
C VAL A 158 34.94 38.61 -1.61
N ASN A 159 34.77 39.78 -2.23
CA ASN A 159 35.24 41.04 -1.66
C ASN A 159 34.26 41.56 -0.59
N LEU A 160 34.74 42.36 0.35
CA LEU A 160 33.89 42.95 1.40
C LEU A 160 32.71 43.77 0.83
N SER A 161 32.91 44.45 -0.29
CA SER A 161 31.90 45.28 -0.97
C SER A 161 30.93 44.48 -1.85
N ASP A 162 31.20 43.20 -2.08
CA ASP A 162 30.43 42.33 -2.96
C ASP A 162 29.42 41.48 -2.17
N THR A 163 28.39 40.98 -2.87
CA THR A 163 27.44 40.01 -2.30
C THR A 163 27.66 38.61 -2.88
N LEU A 164 27.35 37.57 -2.12
CA LEU A 164 27.26 36.21 -2.66
C LEU A 164 25.87 35.64 -2.44
N MET A 165 25.52 34.63 -3.23
CA MET A 165 24.29 33.88 -3.04
C MET A 165 24.61 32.55 -2.36
N LEU A 166 23.76 32.19 -1.41
CA LEU A 166 23.74 30.88 -0.77
C LEU A 166 22.39 30.23 -1.03
N THR A 167 22.42 28.99 -1.53
CA THR A 167 21.23 28.19 -1.81
C THR A 167 21.32 26.86 -1.09
N TYR A 168 20.36 26.58 -0.22
CA TYR A 168 20.13 25.25 0.33
C TYR A 168 19.20 24.50 -0.63
N ARG A 169 19.76 23.53 -1.37
CA ARG A 169 19.08 22.79 -2.42
C ARG A 169 18.84 21.35 -2.00
N LEU A 170 17.58 20.92 -2.03
CA LEU A 170 17.19 19.54 -1.79
C LEU A 170 17.26 18.75 -3.09
N TYR A 171 17.88 17.58 -3.01
CA TYR A 171 17.86 16.53 -4.03
C TYR A 171 17.09 15.35 -3.47
N THR A 172 16.14 14.81 -4.23
CA THR A 172 15.31 13.67 -3.79
C THR A 172 14.85 12.81 -4.97
N THR A 173 14.75 11.50 -4.78
CA THR A 173 14.17 10.59 -5.80
C THR A 173 12.65 10.53 -5.80
N LYS A 174 12.00 11.06 -4.75
CA LYS A 174 10.54 11.04 -4.58
C LYS A 174 10.00 12.44 -4.35
N ASP A 175 8.72 12.61 -4.69
CA ASP A 175 7.99 13.84 -4.36
C ASP A 175 7.88 13.98 -2.84
N ILE A 176 8.13 15.19 -2.35
CA ILE A 176 7.93 15.55 -0.95
C ILE A 176 6.49 16.00 -0.80
N GLU A 177 5.89 15.68 0.34
CA GLU A 177 4.60 16.23 0.71
C GLU A 177 4.77 17.62 1.34
N ARG A 178 5.72 17.74 2.26
CA ARG A 178 6.04 19.01 2.94
C ARG A 178 7.38 18.94 3.66
N VAL A 179 7.89 20.12 4.01
CA VAL A 179 8.96 20.26 5.01
C VAL A 179 8.30 20.35 6.39
N ILE A 180 8.71 19.49 7.31
CA ILE A 180 8.15 19.40 8.67
C ILE A 180 8.81 20.40 9.59
N ASN A 181 10.13 20.42 9.54
CA ASN A 181 10.99 21.27 10.34
C ASN A 181 12.20 21.63 9.48
N ALA A 182 12.64 22.88 9.54
CA ALA A 182 13.87 23.31 8.91
C ALA A 182 14.63 24.22 9.86
N ASP A 183 15.69 23.68 10.44
CA ASP A 183 16.65 24.41 11.24
C ASP A 183 17.76 24.91 10.31
N PHE A 184 17.48 26.05 9.67
CA PHE A 184 18.47 26.77 8.90
C PHE A 184 19.30 27.63 9.84
N PRO A 185 20.60 27.35 9.97
CA PRO A 185 21.40 27.95 11.01
C PRO A 185 21.70 29.43 10.68
N ASP A 186 21.86 30.24 11.72
CA ASP A 186 22.22 31.65 11.57
C ASP A 186 23.65 31.80 11.04
N ILE A 187 23.83 32.69 10.07
CA ILE A 187 25.09 32.85 9.36
C ILE A 187 25.81 34.09 9.90
N ASP A 188 26.65 33.88 10.92
CA ASP A 188 27.44 34.97 11.50
C ASP A 188 28.43 35.57 10.48
N GLY A 189 28.71 36.86 10.63
CA GLY A 189 29.62 37.59 9.75
C GLY A 189 28.99 38.09 8.45
N PHE A 190 27.71 37.82 8.20
CA PHE A 190 26.97 38.34 7.03
C PHE A 190 25.68 39.05 7.43
N TYR A 191 25.28 40.03 6.64
CA TYR A 191 23.86 40.40 6.54
C TYR A 191 23.18 39.44 5.57
N THR A 192 22.01 38.93 5.96
CA THR A 192 21.28 37.93 5.19
C THR A 192 19.94 38.47 4.71
N THR A 193 19.70 38.41 3.40
CA THR A 193 18.40 38.72 2.82
C THR A 193 17.82 37.47 2.19
N ASN A 194 16.64 37.05 2.64
CA ASN A 194 15.94 35.90 2.08
C ASN A 194 15.21 36.28 0.80
N ILE A 195 15.54 35.60 -0.30
CA ILE A 195 14.93 35.79 -1.63
C ILE A 195 14.33 34.48 -2.16
N THR A 196 14.03 33.54 -1.27
CA THR A 196 13.40 32.26 -1.60
C THR A 196 12.07 32.51 -2.32
N ARG A 197 11.88 31.86 -3.47
CA ARG A 197 10.64 31.99 -4.25
C ARG A 197 9.47 31.40 -3.47
N SER A 198 8.34 32.12 -3.46
CA SER A 198 7.09 31.63 -2.85
C SER A 198 6.53 30.41 -3.57
N ARG A 199 6.60 30.41 -4.91
CA ARG A 199 6.25 29.26 -5.74
C ARG A 199 7.51 28.50 -6.12
N GLN A 200 7.68 27.33 -5.50
CA GLN A 200 8.74 26.41 -5.81
C GLN A 200 8.25 25.34 -6.79
N SER A 201 9.11 24.94 -7.72
CA SER A 201 8.84 23.87 -8.69
C SER A 201 10.02 22.93 -8.69
N PHE A 202 9.73 21.63 -8.67
CA PHE A 202 10.76 20.61 -8.82
C PHE A 202 11.32 20.65 -10.25
N GLN A 203 12.64 20.51 -10.35
CA GLN A 203 13.36 20.32 -11.61
C GLN A 203 14.06 18.96 -11.56
N ASP A 204 14.21 18.30 -12.70
CA ASP A 204 14.94 17.03 -12.74
C ASP A 204 16.42 17.30 -13.07
N GLU A 205 17.32 16.74 -12.27
CA GLU A 205 18.77 16.79 -12.46
C GLU A 205 19.34 15.37 -12.36
N THR A 206 20.31 15.03 -13.22
CA THR A 206 20.95 13.71 -13.18
C THR A 206 22.31 13.81 -12.50
N ILE A 207 22.50 13.04 -11.42
CA ILE A 207 23.77 12.96 -10.67
C ILE A 207 24.17 11.48 -10.61
N ASP A 208 25.39 11.17 -11.05
CA ASP A 208 25.95 9.80 -11.05
C ASP A 208 25.03 8.75 -11.72
N GLY A 209 24.38 9.14 -12.82
CA GLY A 209 23.46 8.29 -13.58
C GLY A 209 22.07 8.11 -12.96
N LYS A 210 21.77 8.80 -11.85
CA LYS A 210 20.49 8.76 -11.15
C LYS A 210 19.76 10.09 -11.27
N VAL A 211 18.47 10.04 -11.62
CA VAL A 211 17.63 11.23 -11.74
C VAL A 211 17.10 11.62 -10.36
N TYR A 212 17.34 12.87 -10.00
CA TYR A 212 16.84 13.51 -8.78
C TYR A 212 15.90 14.64 -9.15
N LYS A 213 14.82 14.74 -8.38
CA LYS A 213 13.99 15.94 -8.30
C LYS A 213 14.69 16.94 -7.38
N VAL A 214 14.74 18.18 -7.81
CA VAL A 214 15.56 19.24 -7.22
C VAL A 214 14.68 20.44 -6.90
N VAL A 215 14.82 20.95 -5.67
CA VAL A 215 14.11 22.17 -5.24
C VAL A 215 14.99 23.02 -4.31
N ASP A 216 14.96 24.34 -4.51
CA ASP A 216 15.69 25.30 -3.68
C ASP A 216 14.89 25.60 -2.42
N LEU A 217 15.22 24.96 -1.29
CA LEU A 217 14.48 25.12 -0.04
C LEU A 217 14.63 26.53 0.54
N ARG A 218 15.83 27.12 0.44
CA ARG A 218 16.10 28.49 0.90
C ARG A 218 17.22 29.12 0.09
N VAL A 219 16.98 30.34 -0.39
CA VAL A 219 17.93 31.16 -1.16
C VAL A 219 18.18 32.47 -0.41
N LEU A 220 19.45 32.75 -0.12
CA LEU A 220 19.90 33.91 0.63
C LEU A 220 20.90 34.72 -0.19
N ILE A 221 20.78 36.05 -0.12
CA ILE A 221 21.87 36.97 -0.46
C ILE A 221 22.64 37.24 0.82
N LEU A 222 23.96 37.03 0.78
CA LEU A 222 24.86 37.27 1.88
C LEU A 222 25.77 38.46 1.55
N GLN A 223 25.80 39.44 2.45
CA GLN A 223 26.72 40.59 2.38
C GLN A 223 27.73 40.51 3.53
N PRO A 224 29.04 40.36 3.24
CA PRO A 224 30.05 40.23 4.29
C PRO A 224 30.13 41.47 5.19
N ARG A 225 30.34 41.26 6.48
CA ARG A 225 30.50 42.34 7.49
C ARG A 225 31.95 42.61 7.85
N ARG A 226 32.85 41.65 7.62
CA ARG A 226 34.28 41.75 7.93
C ARG A 226 35.10 40.80 7.05
N VAL A 227 36.38 41.10 6.92
CA VAL A 227 37.38 40.29 6.19
C VAL A 227 37.75 39.05 7.02
N GLY A 228 38.06 37.95 6.35
CA GLY A 228 38.51 36.72 6.99
C GLY A 228 37.82 35.47 6.46
N GLN A 229 38.02 34.35 7.16
CA GLN A 229 37.31 33.11 6.88
C GLN A 229 36.01 33.09 7.68
N MET A 230 34.90 32.94 6.98
CA MET A 230 33.57 32.76 7.56
C MET A 230 33.13 31.32 7.35
N ILE A 231 32.44 30.77 8.35
CA ILE A 231 31.89 29.41 8.29
C ILE A 231 30.38 29.55 8.23
N ILE A 232 29.79 28.97 7.20
CA ILE A 232 28.35 28.71 7.15
C ILE A 232 28.13 27.44 7.98
N PRO A 233 27.43 27.52 9.11
CA PRO A 233 27.23 26.39 10.02
C PRO A 233 26.41 25.25 9.40
N GLU A 234 26.52 24.09 10.04
CA GLU A 234 25.70 22.92 9.76
C GLU A 234 24.28 23.11 10.30
N GLY A 235 23.33 22.40 9.71
CA GLY A 235 21.92 22.48 10.08
C GLY A 235 21.18 21.18 9.77
N GLN A 236 19.89 21.14 10.07
CA GLN A 236 19.07 19.96 9.85
C GLN A 236 17.70 20.31 9.28
N ILE A 237 17.21 19.51 8.35
CA ILE A 237 15.88 19.66 7.76
C ILE A 237 15.17 18.31 7.82
N SER A 238 13.94 18.31 8.32
CA SER A 238 13.07 17.13 8.30
C SER A 238 12.02 17.28 7.21
N VAL A 239 12.02 16.35 6.26
CA VAL A 239 11.13 16.32 5.10
C VAL A 239 10.19 15.13 5.20
N GLN A 240 8.92 15.35 4.89
CA GLN A 240 7.92 14.30 4.79
C GLN A 240 7.75 13.87 3.33
N TYR A 241 7.88 12.57 3.08
CA TYR A 241 7.69 11.95 1.78
C TYR A 241 6.38 11.18 1.75
N SER A 242 5.74 11.16 0.57
CA SER A 242 4.57 10.33 0.30
C SER A 242 4.98 9.21 -0.65
N THR A 243 5.15 8.00 -0.13
CA THR A 243 5.60 6.85 -0.94
C THR A 243 4.42 5.95 -1.25
N PRO A 244 4.15 5.63 -2.53
CA PRO A 244 3.12 4.68 -2.90
C PRO A 244 3.40 3.31 -2.27
N THR A 245 2.43 2.75 -1.56
CA THR A 245 2.55 1.43 -0.93
C THR A 245 2.44 0.31 -1.96
N GLY A 246 1.98 0.62 -3.18
CA GLY A 246 1.57 -0.34 -4.20
C GLY A 246 0.18 -0.91 -3.97
N ARG A 247 -0.44 -0.64 -2.81
CA ARG A 247 -1.80 -1.06 -2.47
C ARG A 247 -2.80 -0.15 -3.16
N LYS A 248 -3.82 -0.75 -3.78
CA LYS A 248 -5.02 -0.03 -4.20
C LYS A 248 -6.08 -0.18 -3.12
N VAL A 249 -6.56 0.95 -2.62
CA VAL A 249 -7.62 1.00 -1.62
C VAL A 249 -8.89 1.49 -2.31
N ARG A 250 -10.01 0.85 -1.97
CA ARG A 250 -11.33 1.29 -2.41
C ARG A 250 -12.02 1.97 -1.24
N ASP A 251 -12.50 3.19 -1.42
CA ASP A 251 -13.26 3.88 -0.38
C ASP A 251 -14.73 3.43 -0.31
N MET A 252 -15.47 4.06 0.62
CA MET A 252 -16.89 3.78 0.89
C MET A 252 -17.81 4.15 -0.28
N TRP A 253 -17.34 4.91 -1.27
CA TRP A 253 -18.06 5.32 -2.46
C TRP A 253 -17.69 4.50 -3.70
N GLY A 254 -16.71 3.60 -3.56
CA GLY A 254 -16.28 2.69 -4.62
C GLY A 254 -15.08 3.18 -5.42
N ASP A 255 -14.57 4.38 -5.11
CA ASP A 255 -13.41 4.95 -5.78
C ASP A 255 -12.15 4.21 -5.38
N VAL A 256 -11.32 3.89 -6.38
CA VAL A 256 -10.09 3.11 -6.19
C VAL A 256 -8.90 4.02 -6.41
N TYR A 257 -8.08 4.21 -5.38
CA TYR A 257 -6.86 5.00 -5.44
C TYR A 257 -5.65 4.19 -4.96
N ASN A 258 -4.47 4.62 -5.40
CA ASN A 258 -3.22 4.09 -4.86
C ASN A 258 -2.99 4.70 -3.49
N GLU A 259 -2.80 3.86 -2.49
CA GLU A 259 -2.44 4.33 -1.18
C GLU A 259 -0.98 4.79 -1.14
N THR A 260 -0.77 5.85 -0.38
CA THR A 260 0.56 6.34 -0.05
C THR A 260 0.75 6.36 1.46
N ILE A 261 2.00 6.24 1.88
CA ILE A 261 2.38 6.41 3.28
C ILE A 261 3.31 7.58 3.42
N LYS A 262 3.09 8.30 4.53
CA LYS A 262 3.90 9.41 4.95
C LYS A 262 5.07 8.90 5.76
N SER A 263 6.27 9.24 5.33
CA SER A 263 7.50 8.92 6.04
C SER A 263 8.35 10.16 6.20
N ASP A 264 8.88 10.34 7.40
CA ASP A 264 9.70 11.50 7.73
C ASP A 264 11.18 11.11 7.63
N LYS A 265 11.99 11.97 7.00
CA LYS A 265 13.44 11.78 6.90
C LYS A 265 14.14 13.08 7.25
N THR A 266 15.08 12.99 8.19
CA THR A 266 15.95 14.09 8.58
C THR A 266 17.21 14.09 7.71
N LEU A 267 17.52 15.24 7.14
CA LEU A 267 18.62 15.50 6.24
C LEU A 267 19.56 16.51 6.88
N ASN A 268 20.85 16.23 6.82
CA ASN A 268 21.87 17.13 7.32
C ASN A 268 22.25 18.14 6.24
N ILE A 269 22.59 19.35 6.69
CA ILE A 269 23.17 20.41 5.87
C ILE A 269 24.65 20.51 6.21
N ASP A 270 25.50 20.37 5.21
CA ASP A 270 26.95 20.47 5.39
C ASP A 270 27.41 21.92 5.56
N SER A 271 28.45 22.10 6.36
CA SER A 271 29.12 23.39 6.56
C SER A 271 29.96 23.79 5.35
N VAL A 272 30.06 25.10 5.11
CA VAL A 272 30.83 25.64 3.98
C VAL A 272 31.67 26.84 4.43
N ILE A 273 32.94 26.86 4.04
CA ILE A 273 33.87 27.95 4.36
C ILE A 273 33.87 28.97 3.22
N ILE A 274 33.69 30.25 3.56
CA ILE A 274 33.74 31.39 2.64
C ILE A 274 34.91 32.29 3.00
N ARG A 275 35.73 32.66 2.01
CA ARG A 275 36.84 33.60 2.19
C ARG A 275 36.42 34.99 1.78
N VAL A 276 36.51 35.93 2.71
CA VAL A 276 36.24 37.35 2.45
C VAL A 276 37.57 38.09 2.41
N GLN A 277 37.80 38.84 1.33
CA GLN A 277 39.01 39.61 1.10
C GLN A 277 38.70 41.10 0.97
N ASP A 278 39.69 41.94 1.25
CA ASP A 278 39.65 43.37 0.96
C ASP A 278 40.66 43.66 -0.14
N LEU A 279 40.21 43.60 -1.39
CA LEU A 279 40.99 44.10 -2.51
C LEU A 279 40.94 45.62 -2.47
N LYS A 280 41.92 46.23 -1.78
CA LYS A 280 42.22 47.65 -1.98
C LYS A 280 42.47 47.84 -3.47
N ALA A 281 41.71 48.75 -4.08
CA ALA A 281 41.99 49.22 -5.44
C ALA A 281 43.44 49.72 -5.47
N ILE A 282 44.26 49.09 -6.31
CA ILE A 282 45.62 49.55 -6.66
C ILE A 282 45.48 50.74 -7.60
#